data_AF-A0AAE1SME2-F1
#
_entry.id   AF-A0AAE1SME2-F1
#
_cell.length_a   1.000
_cell.length_b   1.000
_cell.length_c   1.000
_cell.angle_alpha   90.00
_cell.angle_beta   90.00
_cell.angle_gamma   90.00
#
_symmetry.space_group_name_H-M   'P 1'
#
loop_
_entity.id
_entity.type
_entity.pdbx_description
1 polymer ?
#
loop_
_entity_poly.entity_id
_entity_poly.type
_entity_poly.pdbx_seq_one_letter_code
_entity_poly.pdbx_strand_id
1 'polypeptide(L)'
;MQPLHMLSVLRYMEESVGPEEKQLWAKFHIQKGFRALEKLLSGSAGKYATGKEVYMADVFLAPQIAVATKRFNIDMSEFPTLRKIYDSCKVLPEFQASLPERQPDAAL
;
A
#
# COMPACT_ATOMS: atom_id res chain seq x y z
N MET A 1 -1.06 10.03 -1.53
CA MET A 1 0.00 9.07 -1.13
C MET A 1 1.34 9.78 -1.21
N GLN A 2 2.13 9.80 -0.13
CA GLN A 2 3.44 10.47 -0.15
C GLN A 2 4.48 9.63 -0.91
N PRO A 3 5.29 10.23 -1.82
CA PRO A 3 6.22 9.51 -2.68
C PRO A 3 7.53 9.07 -1.99
N LEU A 4 7.58 9.11 -0.66
CA LEU A 4 8.82 8.95 0.13
C LEU A 4 9.41 7.53 0.10
N HIS A 5 8.66 6.55 -0.43
CA HIS A 5 9.11 5.19 -0.66
C HIS A 5 9.16 4.83 -2.16
N MET A 6 9.11 5.82 -3.06
CA MET A 6 9.28 5.59 -4.50
C MET A 6 10.76 5.35 -4.85
N LEU A 7 11.00 4.59 -5.93
CA LEU A 7 12.34 4.13 -6.34
C LEU A 7 13.36 5.25 -6.52
N SER A 8 12.97 6.43 -7.02
CA SER A 8 13.88 7.57 -7.17
C SER A 8 14.41 8.04 -5.81
N VAL A 9 13.51 8.25 -4.85
CA VAL A 9 13.86 8.67 -3.48
C VAL A 9 14.65 7.58 -2.77
N LEU A 10 14.26 6.32 -2.93
CA LEU A 10 14.93 5.20 -2.28
C LEU A 10 16.34 4.94 -2.83
N ARG A 11 16.58 5.12 -4.14
CA ARG A 11 17.94 5.04 -4.72
C ARG A 11 18.83 6.14 -4.18
N TYR A 12 18.34 7.38 -4.16
CA TYR A 12 19.09 8.49 -3.58
C TYR A 12 19.44 8.24 -2.10
N MET A 13 18.51 7.71 -1.32
CA MET A 13 18.78 7.33 0.07
C MET A 13 19.83 6.23 0.19
N GLU A 14 19.74 5.19 -0.63
CA GLU A 14 20.72 4.11 -0.64
C GLU A 14 22.13 4.62 -0.90
N GLU A 15 22.27 5.49 -1.90
CA GLU A 15 23.54 6.11 -2.28
C GLU A 15 24.09 7.05 -1.18
N SER A 16 23.19 7.71 -0.43
CA SER A 16 23.57 8.73 0.55
C SER A 16 23.87 8.15 1.94
N VAL A 17 23.09 7.16 2.39
CA VAL A 17 23.11 6.66 3.77
C VAL A 17 23.14 5.14 3.88
N GLY A 18 23.03 4.40 2.78
CA GLY A 18 23.10 2.94 2.77
C GLY A 18 21.75 2.21 2.69
N PRO A 19 21.77 0.89 2.42
CA PRO A 19 20.58 0.10 2.16
C PRO A 19 19.69 -0.17 3.38
N GLU A 20 20.26 -0.23 4.58
CA GLU A 20 19.50 -0.48 5.82
C GLU A 20 18.64 0.73 6.19
N GLU A 21 19.24 1.92 6.15
CA GLU A 21 18.60 3.21 6.41
C GLU A 21 17.48 3.48 5.41
N LYS A 22 17.69 3.16 4.13
CA LYS A 22 16.64 3.19 3.08
C LYS A 22 15.41 2.38 3.50
N GLN A 23 15.60 1.17 4.02
CA GLN A 23 14.51 0.29 4.43
C GLN A 23 13.78 0.85 5.65
N LEU A 24 14.53 1.34 6.66
CA LEU A 24 13.95 1.96 7.86
C LEU A 24 13.13 3.21 7.50
N TRP A 25 13.64 4.05 6.60
CA TRP A 25 12.95 5.23 6.10
C TRP A 25 11.61 4.89 5.44
N ALA A 26 11.63 3.95 4.49
CA ALA A 26 10.43 3.53 3.78
C ALA A 26 9.37 3.01 4.77
N LYS A 27 9.77 2.11 5.69
CA LYS A 27 8.89 1.55 6.70
C LYS A 27 8.27 2.64 7.59
N PHE A 28 9.08 3.55 8.10
CA PHE A 28 8.63 4.64 8.96
C PHE A 28 7.54 5.50 8.28
N HIS A 29 7.78 5.93 7.04
CA HIS A 29 6.84 6.77 6.32
C HIS A 29 5.56 6.03 5.90
N ILE A 30 5.67 4.76 5.50
CA ILE A 30 4.50 3.93 5.20
C ILE A 30 3.64 3.74 6.46
N GLN A 31 4.23 3.33 7.58
CA GLN A 31 3.51 3.14 8.84
C GLN A 31 2.87 4.43 9.34
N LYS A 32 3.57 5.57 9.25
CA LYS A 32 3.00 6.89 9.59
C LYS A 32 1.75 7.19 8.76
N GLY A 33 1.80 6.95 7.45
CA GLY A 33 0.65 7.13 6.56
C GLY A 33 -0.49 6.16 6.86
N PHE A 34 -0.18 4.90 7.12
CA PHE A 34 -1.17 3.87 7.45
C PHE A 34 -1.87 4.16 8.77
N ARG A 35 -1.17 4.63 9.81
CA ARG A 35 -1.80 5.07 11.07
C ARG A 35 -2.80 6.21 10.85
N ALA A 36 -2.44 7.18 9.99
CA ALA A 36 -3.34 8.28 9.66
C ALA A 36 -4.59 7.81 8.89
N LEU A 37 -4.42 6.93 7.91
CA LEU A 37 -5.51 6.37 7.11
C LEU A 37 -6.41 5.43 7.91
N GLU A 38 -5.83 4.58 8.76
CA GLU A 38 -6.56 3.70 9.69
C GLU A 38 -7.48 4.53 10.59
N LYS A 39 -6.95 5.59 11.20
CA LYS A 39 -7.75 6.52 12.02
C LYS A 39 -8.83 7.24 11.22
N LEU A 40 -8.53 7.64 9.99
CA LEU A 40 -9.47 8.35 9.13
C LEU A 40 -10.65 7.46 8.71
N LEU A 41 -10.40 6.18 8.46
CA LEU A 41 -11.36 5.26 7.86
C LEU A 41 -12.11 4.39 8.89
N SER A 42 -11.63 4.29 10.13
CA SER A 42 -12.21 3.40 11.14
C SER A 42 -13.70 3.66 11.43
N GLY A 43 -14.20 4.88 11.21
CA GLY A 43 -15.60 5.26 11.43
C GLY A 43 -16.50 5.27 10.18
N SER A 44 -15.95 5.10 8.98
CA SER A 44 -16.68 5.27 7.72
C SER A 44 -16.51 4.12 6.73
N ALA A 45 -15.50 3.26 6.93
CA ALA A 45 -15.23 2.13 6.05
C ALA A 45 -16.29 1.04 6.15
N GLY A 46 -16.99 0.79 5.05
CA GLY A 46 -17.91 -0.33 4.87
C GLY A 46 -17.18 -1.61 4.44
N LYS A 47 -17.63 -2.19 3.32
CA LYS A 47 -16.92 -3.28 2.63
C LYS A 47 -15.61 -2.76 2.02
N TYR A 48 -15.67 -1.54 1.48
CA TYR A 48 -14.56 -0.79 0.89
C TYR A 48 -14.33 0.51 1.67
N ALA A 49 -13.34 1.31 1.27
CA ALA A 49 -12.85 2.47 2.02
C ALA A 49 -13.94 3.47 2.41
N THR A 50 -14.93 3.72 1.54
CA THR A 50 -15.98 4.72 1.77
C THR A 50 -17.40 4.16 1.61
N GLY A 51 -17.60 2.86 1.82
CA GLY A 51 -18.94 2.25 1.84
C GLY A 51 -19.02 0.87 1.21
N LYS A 52 -20.06 0.64 0.39
CA LYS A 52 -20.38 -0.66 -0.22
C LYS A 52 -19.84 -0.82 -1.65
N GLU A 53 -19.45 0.27 -2.29
CA GLU A 53 -18.92 0.30 -3.66
C GLU A 53 -17.45 0.73 -3.67
N VAL A 54 -16.73 0.33 -4.71
CA VAL A 54 -15.34 0.71 -4.94
C VAL A 54 -15.28 2.15 -5.44
N TYR A 55 -14.43 2.97 -4.84
CA TYR A 55 -14.15 4.33 -5.29
C TYR A 55 -12.66 4.59 -5.39
N MET A 56 -12.30 5.84 -5.73
CA MET A 56 -10.92 6.26 -5.88
C MET A 56 -10.03 5.89 -4.68
N ALA A 57 -10.55 5.99 -3.45
CA ALA A 57 -9.78 5.62 -2.26
C ALA A 57 -9.25 4.17 -2.32
N ASP A 58 -10.07 3.21 -2.75
CA ASP A 58 -9.70 1.80 -2.87
C ASP A 58 -8.64 1.56 -3.96
N VAL A 59 -8.78 2.28 -5.08
CA VAL A 59 -7.83 2.23 -6.20
C VAL A 59 -6.43 2.70 -5.77
N PHE A 60 -6.34 3.64 -4.83
CA PHE A 60 -5.05 4.07 -4.26
C PHE A 60 -4.57 3.16 -3.11
N LEU A 61 -5.48 2.66 -2.27
CA LEU A 61 -5.14 1.88 -1.09
C LEU A 61 -4.65 0.47 -1.43
N ALA A 62 -5.33 -0.24 -2.34
CA ALA A 62 -5.00 -1.63 -2.61
C ALA A 62 -3.57 -1.84 -3.14
N PRO A 63 -3.10 -1.12 -4.20
CA PRO A 63 -1.72 -1.26 -4.65
C PRO A 63 -0.72 -0.80 -3.58
N GLN A 64 -1.06 0.23 -2.79
CA GLN A 64 -0.18 0.69 -1.71
C GLN A 64 0.03 -0.38 -0.63
N ILE A 65 -1.04 -1.06 -0.20
CA ILE A 65 -0.98 -2.13 0.79
C ILE A 65 -0.23 -3.34 0.22
N ALA A 66 -0.45 -3.68 -1.05
CA ALA A 66 0.29 -4.74 -1.73
C ALA A 66 1.80 -4.46 -1.77
N VAL A 67 2.20 -3.23 -2.11
CA VAL A 67 3.62 -2.81 -2.13
C VAL A 67 4.21 -2.80 -0.71
N ALA A 68 3.50 -2.26 0.27
CA ALA A 68 3.95 -2.21 1.67
C ALA A 68 4.22 -3.60 2.24
N THR A 69 3.33 -4.56 1.97
CA THR A 69 3.47 -5.95 2.44
C THR A 69 4.56 -6.70 1.66
N LYS A 70 4.51 -6.69 0.32
CA LYS A 70 5.44 -7.46 -0.53
C LYS A 70 6.87 -6.92 -0.52
N ARG A 71 7.07 -5.60 -0.54
CA ARG A 71 8.41 -4.99 -0.70
C ARG A 71 9.06 -4.57 0.62
N PHE A 72 8.26 -4.18 1.60
CA PHE A 72 8.75 -3.61 2.85
C PHE A 72 8.40 -4.46 4.08
N ASN A 73 7.73 -5.60 3.91
CA ASN A 73 7.35 -6.51 5.00
C ASN A 73 6.62 -5.80 6.15
N ILE A 74 5.73 -4.85 5.81
CA ILE A 74 4.89 -4.17 6.80
C ILE A 74 3.85 -5.16 7.34
N ASP A 75 3.81 -5.32 8.66
CA ASP A 75 2.76 -6.09 9.33
C ASP A 75 1.44 -5.30 9.30
N MET A 76 0.42 -5.91 8.69
CA MET A 76 -0.92 -5.32 8.57
C MET A 76 -1.81 -5.64 9.79
N SER A 77 -1.32 -6.40 10.77
CA SER A 77 -2.05 -6.65 12.03
C SER A 77 -2.33 -5.35 12.81
N GLU A 78 -1.45 -4.34 12.68
CA GLU A 78 -1.61 -3.00 13.25
C GLU A 78 -2.70 -2.15 12.57
N PHE A 79 -3.18 -2.56 11.39
CA PHE A 79 -4.09 -1.77 10.54
C PHE A 79 -5.32 -2.59 10.11
N PRO A 80 -6.21 -3.00 11.05
CA PRO A 80 -7.30 -3.91 10.76
C PRO A 80 -8.32 -3.37 9.75
N THR A 81 -8.59 -2.06 9.73
CA THR A 81 -9.49 -1.44 8.76
C THR A 81 -8.89 -1.47 7.36
N LEU A 82 -7.62 -1.07 7.22
CA LEU A 82 -6.91 -1.12 5.93
C LEU A 82 -6.78 -2.56 5.43
N ARG A 83 -6.48 -3.51 6.33
CA ARG A 83 -6.43 -4.94 5.99
C ARG A 83 -7.77 -5.44 5.46
N LYS A 84 -8.89 -5.13 6.14
CA LYS A 84 -10.25 -5.48 5.69
C LYS A 84 -10.52 -4.93 4.29
N ILE A 85 -10.22 -3.66 4.04
CA ILE A 85 -10.43 -3.01 2.74
C ILE A 85 -9.63 -3.73 1.65
N TYR A 86 -8.34 -4.00 1.91
CA TYR A 86 -7.50 -4.71 0.95
C TYR A 86 -8.01 -6.13 0.66
N ASP A 87 -8.41 -6.86 1.68
CA ASP A 87 -8.97 -8.20 1.54
C ASP A 87 -10.28 -8.21 0.73
N SER A 88 -11.11 -7.17 0.87
CA SER A 88 -12.30 -6.97 0.01
C SER A 88 -11.95 -6.63 -1.44
N CYS A 89 -10.93 -5.82 -1.67
CA CYS A 89 -10.55 -5.38 -3.02
C CYS A 89 -9.83 -6.49 -3.80
N LYS A 90 -8.90 -7.22 -3.17
CA LYS A 90 -7.99 -8.17 -3.85
C LYS A 90 -8.70 -9.35 -4.53
N VAL A 91 -9.94 -9.64 -4.14
CA VAL A 91 -10.74 -10.73 -4.72
C VAL A 91 -11.52 -10.30 -5.96
N LEU A 92 -11.62 -9.00 -6.23
CA LEU A 92 -12.35 -8.48 -7.39
C LEU A 92 -11.58 -8.76 -8.68
N PRO A 93 -12.26 -9.21 -9.76
CA PRO A 93 -11.61 -9.49 -11.04
C PRO A 93 -10.79 -8.31 -11.59
N GLU A 94 -11.28 -7.08 -11.41
CA GLU A 94 -10.63 -5.85 -11.87
C GLU A 94 -9.30 -5.58 -11.13
N PHE A 95 -9.27 -5.87 -9.82
CA PHE A 95 -8.03 -5.76 -9.04
C PHE A 95 -7.07 -6.91 -9.33
N GLN A 96 -7.57 -8.11 -9.59
CA GLN A 96 -6.71 -9.22 -9.98
C GLN A 96 -6.10 -9.02 -11.38
N ALA A 97 -6.87 -8.48 -12.34
CA ALA A 97 -6.40 -8.17 -13.69
C ALA A 97 -5.37 -7.03 -13.69
N SER A 98 -5.43 -6.11 -12.73
CA SER A 98 -4.48 -4.99 -12.59
C SER A 98 -3.22 -5.32 -11.78
N LEU A 99 -3.05 -6.58 -11.35
CA LEU A 99 -1.83 -7.02 -10.67
C LEU A 99 -0.60 -6.79 -11.57
N PRO A 100 0.53 -6.30 -11.03
CA PRO A 100 1.75 -6.10 -11.80
C PRO A 100 2.19 -7.35 -12.57
N GLU A 101 2.03 -8.53 -11.98
CA GLU A 101 2.43 -9.81 -12.58
C GLU A 101 1.52 -10.26 -13.75
N ARG A 102 0.39 -9.57 -13.97
CA ARG A 102 -0.55 -9.85 -15.07
C ARG A 102 -0.50 -8.82 -16.20
N GLN A 103 0.42 -7.87 -16.14
CA GLN A 103 0.57 -6.88 -17.19
C GLN A 103 1.35 -7.45 -18.38
N PRO A 104 1.10 -7.00 -19.62
CA PRO A 104 1.78 -7.54 -20.81
C PRO A 104 3.31 -7.47 -20.76
N ASP A 105 3.87 -6.52 -20.02
CA ASP A 105 5.29 -6.29 -19.81
C ASP A 105 5.87 -7.01 -18.57
N ALA A 106 5.06 -7.76 -17.84
CA ALA A 106 5.49 -8.47 -16.64
C ALA A 106 6.35 -9.70 -16.94
N ALA A 107 6.25 -10.23 -18.16
CA ALA A 107 7.07 -11.36 -18.62
C ALA A 107 8.43 -10.86 -19.10
N LEU A 108 9.39 -10.82 -18.16
CA LEU A 108 10.84 -10.96 -18.39
C LEU A 108 11.42 -11.93 -17.37
#